data_AF-A0A0G0VH51-F1
#
_entry.id   AF-A0A0G0VH51-F1
#
_cell.length_a   1.000
_cell.length_b   1.000
_cell.length_c   1.000
_cell.angle_alpha   90.00
_cell.angle_beta   90.00
_cell.angle_gamma   90.00
#
_symmetry.space_group_name_H-M   'P 1'
#
loop_
_entity.id
_entity.type
_entity.pdbx_description
1 polymer ?
#
loop_
_entity_poly.entity_id
_entity_poly.type
_entity_poly.pdbx_seq_one_letter_code
_entity_poly.pdbx_strand_id
1 'polypeptide(L)' 'MNSIFLRHKLIDKLSIVVAPALVGGKETPSLIDGKSLSSVNELKDIKALKLVDVKKLNDSYLHLKYNVINETIID' A
#
# COMPACT_ATOMS: atom_id res chain seq x y z
N MET A 1 1.64 -1.21 12.48
CA MET A 1 1.98 0.23 12.37
C MET A 1 1.47 0.83 11.06
N ASN A 2 1.89 0.35 9.89
CA ASN A 2 1.48 0.92 8.59
C ASN A 2 -0.04 0.94 8.36
N SER A 3 -0.76 -0.12 8.77
CA SER A 3 -2.23 -0.15 8.68
C SER A 3 -2.92 0.89 9.53
N ILE A 4 -2.34 1.27 10.68
CA ILE A 4 -2.89 2.33 11.54
C ILE A 4 -2.78 3.66 10.81
N PHE A 5 -1.62 3.98 10.23
CA PHE A 5 -1.42 5.21 9.46
C PHE A 5 -2.33 5.27 8.23
N LEU A 6 -2.49 4.15 7.51
CA LEU A 6 -3.41 4.06 6.37
C LEU A 6 -4.86 4.37 6.79
N ARG A 7 -5.35 3.71 7.85
CA ARG A 7 -6.74 3.86 8.33
C ARG A 7 -7.02 5.25 8.90
N HIS A 8 -6.03 5.89 9.52
CA HIS A 8 -6.14 7.25 10.04
C HIS A 8 -5.84 8.33 8.97
N LYS A 9 -5.67 7.95 7.70
CA LYS A 9 -5.38 8.87 6.58
C LYS A 9 -4.12 9.71 6.79
N LEU A 10 -3.09 9.11 7.41
CA LEU A 10 -1.83 9.78 7.76
C LEU A 10 -0.71 9.55 6.73
N ILE A 11 -1.04 9.07 5.53
CA ILE A 11 -0.08 8.79 4.46
C ILE A 11 -0.48 9.60 3.23
N ASP A 12 0.29 10.62 2.88
CA ASP A 12 0.05 11.42 1.67
C ASP A 12 0.80 10.89 0.44
N LYS A 13 1.98 10.29 0.69
CA LYS A 13 2.89 9.79 -0.33
C LYS A 13 3.45 8.44 0.06
N LEU A 14 3.63 7.59 -0.94
CA LEU A 14 4.14 6.24 -0.77
C LEU A 14 5.35 6.03 -1.69
N SER A 15 6.41 5.45 -1.14
CA SER A 15 7.66 5.15 -1.85
C SER A 15 8.03 3.70 -1.54
N ILE A 16 7.86 2.81 -2.50
CA ILE A 16 8.08 1.36 -2.36
C ILE A 16 9.26 0.93 -3.20
N VAL A 17 10.13 0.09 -2.64
CA VAL A 17 11.14 -0.64 -3.39
C VAL A 17 10.73 -2.10 -3.48
N VAL A 18 10.57 -2.62 -4.70
CA VAL A 18 10.19 -4.01 -4.99
C VAL A 18 11.44 -4.78 -5.42
N ALA A 19 11.73 -5.87 -4.72
CA ALA A 19 12.79 -6.81 -5.08
C ALA A 19 12.29 -7.84 -6.12
N PRO A 20 13.14 -8.34 -7.01
CA PRO A 20 12.79 -9.42 -7.94
C PRO A 20 12.83 -10.79 -7.24
N ALA A 21 12.04 -10.97 -6.18
CA ALA A 21 12.04 -12.19 -5.36
C ALA A 21 10.62 -12.62 -4.97
N LEU A 22 10.42 -13.94 -4.88
CA LEU A 22 9.17 -14.56 -4.42
C LEU A 22 9.41 -15.17 -3.03
N VAL A 23 8.79 -14.60 -2.00
CA VAL A 23 8.99 -15.03 -0.60
C VAL A 23 7.87 -15.97 -0.12
N GLY A 24 6.60 -15.56 -0.29
CA GLY A 24 5.44 -16.35 0.15
C GLY A 24 5.37 -16.59 1.66
N GLY A 25 4.33 -17.32 2.11
CA GLY A 25 4.11 -17.71 3.50
C GLY A 25 2.91 -17.00 4.16
N LYS A 26 2.03 -17.78 4.80
CA LYS A 26 0.81 -17.26 5.46
C LYS A 26 1.12 -16.28 6.59
N GLU A 27 2.20 -16.54 7.33
CA GLU A 27 2.61 -15.73 8.49
C GLU A 27 3.71 -14.73 8.13
N THR A 28 4.07 -14.61 6.84
CA THR A 28 5.07 -13.63 6.38
C THR A 28 4.43 -12.23 6.41
N PRO A 29 5.02 -11.26 7.13
CA PRO A 29 4.48 -9.90 7.18
C PRO A 29 4.35 -9.28 5.78
N SER A 30 3.24 -8.62 5.52
CA SER A 30 2.99 -7.90 4.27
C SER A 30 3.26 -6.39 4.39
N LEU A 31 3.25 -5.66 3.27
CA LEU A 31 3.48 -4.20 3.24
C LEU A 31 2.52 -3.43 4.16
N ILE A 32 1.24 -3.80 4.14
CA ILE A 32 0.18 -3.29 5.01
C ILE A 32 -0.53 -4.48 5.63
N ASP A 33 -0.11 -4.84 6.83
CA ASP A 33 -0.72 -5.92 7.61
C ASP A 33 -1.63 -5.37 8.73
N GLY A 34 -2.59 -6.16 9.18
CA GLY A 34 -3.54 -5.81 10.23
C GLY A 34 -4.88 -6.53 10.11
N LYS A 35 -5.91 -6.01 10.79
CA LYS A 35 -7.26 -6.59 10.74
C LYS A 35 -7.76 -6.61 9.28
N SER A 36 -8.24 -7.76 8.82
CA SER A 36 -8.87 -7.90 7.50
C SER A 36 -10.13 -7.04 7.40
N LEU A 37 -10.41 -6.55 6.18
CA LEU A 37 -11.72 -5.95 5.86
C LEU A 37 -12.74 -7.09 5.72
N SER A 38 -13.87 -6.95 6.39
CA SER A 38 -14.86 -8.00 6.62
C SER A 38 -16.29 -7.55 6.30
N SER A 39 -16.51 -6.28 5.98
CA SER A 39 -17.80 -5.74 5.59
C SER A 39 -17.68 -4.58 4.61
N VAL A 40 -18.77 -4.28 3.89
CA VAL A 40 -18.86 -3.19 2.90
C VAL A 40 -18.54 -1.83 3.54
N ASN A 41 -18.98 -1.61 4.78
CA ASN A 41 -18.73 -0.34 5.50
C ASN A 41 -17.24 -0.08 5.77
N GLU A 42 -16.39 -1.10 5.71
CA GLU A 42 -14.95 -0.99 5.91
C GLU A 42 -14.21 -0.67 4.59
N LEU A 43 -14.88 -0.65 3.42
CA LEU A 43 -14.25 -0.30 2.14
C LEU A 43 -13.68 1.13 2.12
N LYS A 44 -14.19 2.02 2.97
CA LYS A 44 -13.70 3.42 3.12
C LYS A 44 -12.25 3.50 3.59
N ASP A 45 -11.75 2.39 4.16
CA ASP A 45 -10.38 2.27 4.64
C ASP A 45 -9.39 1.89 3.53
N ILE A 46 -9.87 1.49 2.35
CA ILE A 46 -9.04 1.28 1.15
C ILE A 46 -8.66 2.64 0.59
N LYS A 47 -7.37 2.87 0.31
CA LYS A 47 -6.87 4.09 -0.33
C LYS A 47 -6.36 3.80 -1.73
N ALA A 48 -6.89 4.54 -2.70
CA ALA A 48 -6.41 4.47 -4.07
C ALA A 48 -5.04 5.17 -4.18
N LEU A 49 -4.20 4.69 -5.10
CA LEU A 49 -2.87 5.23 -5.34
C LEU A 49 -2.78 5.81 -6.74
N LYS A 50 -2.20 7.00 -6.88
CA LYS A 50 -1.87 7.61 -8.17
C LYS A 50 -0.37 7.51 -8.40
N LEU A 51 0.04 6.79 -9.45
CA LEU A 51 1.45 6.63 -9.81
C LEU A 51 2.07 7.99 -10.13
N VAL A 52 3.24 8.23 -9.55
CA VAL A 52 4.03 9.46 -9.75
C VAL A 52 5.29 9.17 -10.56
N ASP A 53 6.00 8.10 -10.23
CA ASP A 53 7.30 7.78 -10.80
C ASP A 53 7.58 6.28 -10.72
N VAL A 54 8.30 5.78 -11.71
CA VAL A 54 8.81 4.40 -11.78
C VAL A 54 10.27 4.47 -12.18
N LYS A 55 11.15 4.00 -11.30
CA LYS A 55 12.58 3.93 -11.56
C LYS A 55 13.08 2.50 -11.39
N LYS A 56 13.69 1.95 -12.45
CA LYS A 56 14.49 0.74 -12.32
C LYS A 56 15.78 1.07 -11.55
N LEU A 57 16.06 0.28 -10.53
CA LEU A 57 17.30 0.29 -9.76
C LEU A 57 18.19 -0.89 -10.22
N ASN A 58 19.37 -1.00 -9.62
CA ASN A 58 20.26 -2.12 -9.86
C ASN A 58 19.59 -3.45 -9.51
N ASP A 59 20.08 -4.53 -10.11
CA ASP A 59 19.63 -5.90 -9.84
C ASP A 59 18.12 -6.09 -10.03
N SER A 60 17.53 -5.35 -10.98
CA SER A 60 16.11 -5.42 -11.34
C SER A 60 15.14 -5.03 -10.21
N TYR A 61 15.61 -4.31 -9.19
CA TYR A 61 14.73 -3.67 -8.23
C TYR A 61 13.93 -2.55 -8.89
N LEU A 62 12.71 -2.32 -8.41
CA LEU A 62 11.86 -1.23 -8.87
C LEU A 62 11.56 -0.27 -7.73
N HIS A 63 11.80 1.02 -7.93
CA HIS A 63 11.34 2.08 -7.05
C HIS A 63 10.06 2.70 -7.62
N LEU A 64 8.95 2.50 -6.92
CA LEU A 64 7.63 3.02 -7.27
C LEU A 64 7.26 4.13 -6.30
N LYS A 65 6.85 5.29 -6.83
CA LYS A 65 6.33 6.40 -6.02
C LYS A 65 4.88 6.67 -6.37
N TYR A 66 4.05 6.88 -5.35
CA TYR A 66 2.63 7.18 -5.48
C TYR A 66 2.23 8.36 -4.61
N ASN A 67 1.25 9.12 -5.07
CA ASN A 67 0.41 9.95 -4.20
C ASN A 67 -0.77 9.11 -3.73
N VAL A 68 -1.17 9.28 -2.47
CA VAL A 68 -2.32 8.60 -1.88
C VAL A 68 -3.58 9.45 -2.06
N ILE A 69 -4.67 8.82 -2.49
CA ILE A 69 -6.00 9.44 -2.52
C ILE A 69 -6.68 9.11 -1.19
N ASN A 70 -6.70 10.08 -0.27
CA ASN A 70 -7.14 9.86 1.11
C ASN A 70 -8.65 9.69 1.29
N GLU A 71 -9.45 10.24 0.37
CA GLU A 71 -10.89 10.10 0.37
C GLU A 71 -11.36 8.98 -0.54
N THR A 72 -12.18 8.10 0.04
CA THR A 72 -12.79 6.97 -0.64
C THR A 72 -14.29 7.16 -0.55
N ILE A 73 -14.93 7.37 -1.69
CA ILE A 73 -16.39 7.60 -1.79
C ILE A 73 -17.02 6.26 -2.13
N ILE A 74 -18.04 5.87 -1.36
CA ILE A 74 -18.85 4.67 -1.57
C ILE A 74 -20.28 5.16 -1.76
N ASP A 75 -20.89 4.79 -2.88
CA ASP A 75 -22.29 5.11 -3.20
C ASP A 75 -23.29 4.20 -2.47
#